data_AF-A0A8S0YMU9-F1
#
_entry.id   AF-A0A8S0YMU9-F1
#
_cell.length_a   1.000
_cell.length_b   1.000
_cell.length_c   1.000
_cell.angle_alpha   90.00
_cell.angle_beta   90.00
_cell.angle_gamma   90.00
#
_symmetry.space_group_name_H-M   'P 1'
#
loop_
_entity.id
_entity.type
_entity.pdbx_description
1 polymer ?
#
loop_
_entity_poly.entity_id
_entity_poly.type
_entity_poly.pdbx_seq_one_letter_code
_entity_poly.pdbx_strand_id
1 'polypeptide(L)'
;MVLVSSAERNYQERIRLERMRDNSNPFELAEEKFQKLFRLPRSAAFQLVSDLDDQRLDEGFIPKHLKVLSALQFFAQGSYQAAVGQDNFIALSQPSVSRCIKITADLIVEKLLPNCIKFPMTESEKLIAMTEFQELFNMPNTLGAVDGTHISIAKPSINHPTAPGNLFYNRKGFYSINCQIVCSAKGKIIGLNPNFPGSTHDAAIWRASTINHFFKSNFLSGERNQWLLGDKGYPLQPWLMTPLMAPTTEAERAYNNYALNDDNHYDVEIQDVNIVVEEENQDFLIEARQIPEELIQTHFNY
;
A
#
# COMPACT_ATOMS: atom_id res chain seq x y z
N MET A 1 -37.27 4.29 -37.67
CA MET A 1 -36.05 4.27 -36.84
C MET A 1 -36.49 3.94 -35.41
N VAL A 2 -36.42 2.67 -35.01
CA VAL A 2 -36.93 2.22 -33.70
C VAL A 2 -35.92 2.63 -32.63
N LEU A 3 -36.31 3.54 -31.75
CA LEU A 3 -35.52 3.93 -30.58
C LEU A 3 -35.50 2.75 -29.60
N VAL A 4 -34.43 1.96 -29.64
CA VAL A 4 -34.19 0.91 -28.64
C VAL A 4 -34.08 1.58 -27.26
N SER A 5 -34.90 1.15 -26.31
CA SER A 5 -34.92 1.70 -24.95
C SER A 5 -33.54 1.50 -24.29
N SER A 6 -33.17 2.37 -23.34
CA SER A 6 -31.90 2.23 -22.60
C SER A 6 -31.81 0.91 -21.84
N ALA A 7 -32.94 0.41 -21.34
CA ALA A 7 -33.04 -0.89 -20.67
C ALA A 7 -32.71 -2.05 -21.61
N GLU A 8 -33.26 -2.05 -22.81
CA GLU A 8 -33.00 -3.10 -23.80
C GLU A 8 -31.53 -3.07 -24.27
N ARG A 9 -30.95 -1.88 -24.48
CA ARG A 9 -29.52 -1.74 -24.78
C ARG A 9 -28.63 -2.30 -23.66
N ASN A 10 -28.96 -1.99 -22.40
CA ASN A 10 -28.23 -2.51 -21.25
C ASN A 10 -28.37 -4.03 -21.10
N TYR A 11 -29.52 -4.58 -21.46
CA TYR A 11 -29.75 -6.03 -21.45
C TYR A 11 -28.92 -6.74 -22.52
N GLN A 12 -28.93 -6.24 -23.76
CA GLN A 12 -28.13 -6.82 -24.85
C GLN A 12 -26.63 -6.75 -24.58
N GLU A 13 -26.16 -5.65 -23.98
CA GLU A 13 -24.75 -5.52 -23.60
C GLU A 13 -24.33 -6.52 -22.51
N ARG A 14 -25.21 -6.82 -21.54
CA ARG A 14 -24.94 -7.85 -20.52
C ARG A 14 -24.78 -9.24 -21.15
N ILE A 15 -25.69 -9.62 -22.05
CA ILE A 15 -25.63 -10.92 -22.76
C ILE A 15 -24.34 -11.03 -23.59
N ARG A 16 -23.91 -9.94 -24.22
CA ARG A 16 -22.64 -9.91 -24.98
C ARG A 16 -21.44 -10.16 -24.07
N LEU A 17 -21.36 -9.46 -22.93
CA LEU A 17 -20.27 -9.57 -21.97
C LEU A 17 -20.21 -10.96 -21.33
N GLU A 18 -21.37 -11.54 -21.00
CA GLU A 18 -21.46 -12.93 -20.51
C GLU A 18 -20.85 -13.93 -21.50
N ARG A 19 -21.19 -13.83 -22.79
CA ARG A 19 -20.60 -14.70 -23.83
C ARG A 19 -19.10 -14.52 -23.98
N MET A 20 -18.58 -13.29 -23.85
CA MET A 20 -17.13 -13.05 -23.94
C MET A 20 -16.40 -13.68 -22.74
N ARG A 21 -16.97 -13.57 -21.55
CA ARG A 21 -16.45 -14.15 -20.33
C ARG A 21 -16.43 -15.67 -20.38
N ASP A 22 -17.52 -16.29 -20.82
CA ASP A 22 -17.61 -17.76 -20.88
C ASP A 22 -16.62 -18.38 -21.90
N ASN A 23 -16.12 -17.56 -22.83
CA ASN A 23 -15.10 -17.95 -23.82
C ASN A 23 -13.67 -17.53 -23.45
N SER A 24 -13.43 -16.94 -22.27
CA SER A 24 -12.10 -16.48 -21.85
C SER A 24 -11.78 -16.86 -20.41
N ASN A 25 -10.61 -17.49 -20.20
CA ASN A 25 -10.10 -17.79 -18.87
C ASN A 25 -8.74 -17.10 -18.67
N PRO A 26 -8.65 -16.05 -17.83
CA PRO A 26 -7.39 -15.34 -17.61
C PRO A 26 -6.25 -16.21 -17.10
N PHE A 27 -6.51 -17.32 -16.40
CA PHE A 27 -5.44 -18.21 -15.91
C PHE A 27 -4.77 -19.02 -17.02
N GLU A 28 -5.38 -19.13 -18.19
CA GLU A 28 -4.80 -19.78 -19.37
C GLU A 28 -3.82 -18.87 -20.13
N LEU A 29 -3.71 -17.60 -19.74
CA LEU A 29 -2.72 -16.68 -20.31
C LEU A 29 -1.29 -17.15 -20.02
N ALA A 30 -0.39 -16.90 -20.96
CA ALA A 30 1.05 -17.08 -20.73
C ALA A 30 1.52 -16.22 -19.53
N GLU A 31 2.46 -16.75 -18.74
CA GLU A 31 2.91 -16.16 -17.47
C GLU A 31 3.32 -14.69 -17.63
N GLU A 32 4.15 -14.37 -18.62
CA GLU A 32 4.62 -13.01 -18.89
C GLU A 32 3.47 -12.03 -19.14
N LYS A 33 2.45 -12.47 -19.89
CA LYS A 33 1.27 -11.66 -20.18
C LYS A 33 0.39 -11.50 -18.95
N PHE A 34 0.25 -12.55 -18.14
CA PHE A 34 -0.51 -12.52 -16.90
C PHE A 34 0.13 -11.55 -15.90
N GLN A 35 1.44 -11.67 -15.66
CA GLN A 35 2.17 -10.79 -14.75
C GLN A 35 2.11 -9.33 -15.21
N LYS A 36 2.21 -9.06 -16.51
CA LYS A 36 2.02 -7.69 -17.05
C LYS A 36 0.62 -7.13 -16.78
N LEU A 37 -0.39 -7.98 -16.73
CA LEU A 37 -1.78 -7.59 -16.54
C LEU A 37 -2.17 -7.38 -15.08
N PHE A 38 -1.70 -8.28 -14.21
CA PHE A 38 -2.14 -8.38 -12.82
C PHE A 38 -1.06 -8.02 -11.80
N ARG A 39 0.19 -7.77 -12.24
CA ARG A 39 1.39 -7.56 -11.42
C ARG A 39 1.69 -8.67 -10.41
N LEU A 40 1.09 -9.84 -10.60
CA LEU A 40 1.29 -11.03 -9.77
C LEU A 40 1.55 -12.25 -10.65
N PRO A 41 2.38 -13.21 -10.19
CA PRO A 41 2.44 -14.54 -10.78
C PRO A 41 1.07 -15.23 -10.78
N ARG A 42 0.83 -16.14 -11.74
CA ARG A 42 -0.45 -16.88 -11.79
C ARG A 42 -0.72 -17.71 -10.55
N SER A 43 0.30 -18.37 -10.02
CA SER A 43 0.22 -19.14 -8.76
C SER A 43 -0.23 -18.26 -7.60
N ALA A 44 0.39 -17.09 -7.44
CA ALA A 44 0.01 -16.10 -6.45
C ALA A 44 -1.43 -15.62 -6.61
N ALA A 45 -1.86 -15.28 -7.83
CA ALA A 45 -3.24 -14.87 -8.06
C ALA A 45 -4.24 -15.99 -7.74
N PHE A 46 -3.89 -17.25 -8.01
CA PHE A 46 -4.71 -18.41 -7.64
C PHE A 46 -4.80 -18.58 -6.12
N GLN A 47 -3.68 -18.48 -5.43
CA GLN A 47 -3.62 -18.54 -3.97
C GLN A 47 -4.45 -17.41 -3.34
N LEU A 48 -4.34 -16.18 -3.88
CA LEU A 48 -5.14 -15.05 -3.41
C LEU A 48 -6.64 -15.31 -3.54
N VAL A 49 -7.08 -15.90 -4.65
CA VAL A 49 -8.51 -16.26 -4.81
C VAL A 49 -8.95 -17.26 -3.74
N SER A 50 -8.08 -18.20 -3.36
CA SER A 50 -8.33 -19.15 -2.28
C SER A 50 -8.37 -18.47 -0.90
N ASP A 51 -7.42 -17.59 -0.61
CA ASP A 51 -7.31 -16.91 0.69
C ASP A 51 -8.46 -15.91 0.92
N LEU A 52 -8.99 -15.34 -0.16
CA LEU A 52 -10.15 -14.45 -0.13
C LEU A 52 -11.49 -15.18 -0.17
N ASP A 53 -11.53 -16.52 -0.18
CA ASP A 53 -12.77 -17.30 -0.32
C ASP A 53 -13.82 -16.87 0.71
N ASP A 54 -14.94 -16.37 0.22
CA ASP A 54 -15.99 -15.73 1.02
C ASP A 54 -17.32 -15.82 0.26
N GLN A 55 -18.41 -16.03 0.98
CA GLN A 55 -19.75 -16.14 0.38
C GLN A 55 -20.12 -14.89 -0.44
N ARG A 56 -19.63 -13.70 -0.06
CA ARG A 56 -19.84 -12.45 -0.82
C ARG A 56 -19.26 -12.52 -2.24
N LEU A 57 -18.21 -13.32 -2.46
CA LEU A 57 -17.63 -13.55 -3.79
C LEU A 57 -18.46 -14.52 -4.63
N ASP A 58 -19.37 -15.29 -4.04
CA ASP A 58 -20.30 -16.17 -4.78
C ASP A 58 -21.59 -15.46 -5.20
N GLU A 59 -21.86 -14.24 -4.70
CA GLU A 59 -23.10 -13.52 -5.01
C GLU A 59 -23.18 -13.03 -6.47
N GLY A 60 -24.31 -13.28 -7.14
CA GLY A 60 -24.55 -12.81 -8.51
C GLY A 60 -23.93 -13.71 -9.58
N PHE A 61 -23.80 -13.19 -10.81
CA PHE A 61 -23.49 -14.00 -11.99
C PHE A 61 -22.01 -14.01 -12.39
N ILE A 62 -21.13 -13.32 -11.65
CA ILE A 62 -19.69 -13.23 -11.97
C ILE A 62 -18.95 -14.25 -11.10
N PRO A 63 -18.21 -15.21 -11.70
CA PRO A 63 -17.38 -16.16 -10.95
C PRO A 63 -16.41 -15.46 -9.99
N LYS A 64 -16.20 -16.05 -8.80
CA LYS A 64 -15.35 -15.48 -7.74
C LYS A 64 -13.95 -15.08 -8.21
N HIS A 65 -13.30 -15.95 -8.97
CA HIS A 65 -11.96 -15.71 -9.47
C HIS A 65 -11.91 -14.51 -10.43
N LEU A 66 -12.95 -14.31 -11.24
CA LEU A 66 -13.03 -13.14 -12.12
C LEU A 66 -13.29 -11.86 -11.34
N LYS A 67 -14.05 -11.89 -10.23
CA LYS A 67 -14.20 -10.71 -9.36
C LYS A 67 -12.84 -10.26 -8.82
N VAL A 68 -12.06 -11.20 -8.28
CA VAL A 68 -10.73 -10.94 -7.74
C VAL A 68 -9.77 -10.45 -8.84
N LEU A 69 -9.72 -11.13 -9.98
CA LEU A 69 -8.86 -10.72 -11.10
C LEU A 69 -9.25 -9.35 -11.67
N SER A 70 -10.54 -9.00 -11.69
CA SER A 70 -11.01 -7.68 -12.13
C SER A 70 -10.45 -6.58 -11.21
N ALA A 71 -10.47 -6.82 -9.91
CA ALA A 71 -9.92 -5.89 -8.93
C ALA A 71 -8.40 -5.81 -9.06
N LEU A 72 -7.70 -6.94 -9.18
CA LEU A 72 -6.25 -6.99 -9.38
C LEU A 72 -5.81 -6.24 -10.64
N GLN A 73 -6.51 -6.43 -11.76
CA GLN A 73 -6.21 -5.71 -12.99
C GLN A 73 -6.35 -4.19 -12.79
N PHE A 74 -7.39 -3.77 -12.07
CA PHE A 74 -7.57 -2.36 -11.73
C PHE A 74 -6.44 -1.82 -10.84
N PHE A 75 -6.04 -2.55 -9.80
CA PHE A 75 -4.92 -2.17 -8.94
C PHE A 75 -3.60 -2.10 -9.69
N ALA A 76 -3.37 -3.01 -10.64
CA ALA A 76 -2.16 -3.07 -11.46
C ALA A 76 -2.04 -1.89 -12.46
N GLN A 77 -3.17 -1.43 -13.01
CA GLN A 77 -3.20 -0.47 -14.11
C GLN A 77 -3.62 0.95 -13.69
N GLY A 78 -4.27 1.10 -12.53
CA GLY A 78 -4.63 2.40 -11.96
C GLY A 78 -5.71 3.18 -12.71
N SER A 79 -6.35 2.61 -13.75
CA SER A 79 -7.41 3.31 -14.49
C SER A 79 -8.43 2.38 -15.14
N TYR A 80 -9.66 2.88 -15.32
CA TYR A 80 -10.69 2.24 -16.13
C TYR A 80 -10.43 2.36 -17.64
N GLN A 81 -9.55 3.27 -18.07
CA GLN A 81 -9.32 3.61 -19.48
C GLN A 81 -8.32 2.66 -20.16
N ALA A 82 -7.33 2.14 -19.41
CA ALA A 82 -6.37 1.15 -19.91
C ALA A 82 -7.03 -0.22 -20.24
N ALA A 83 -8.24 -0.45 -19.72
CA ALA A 83 -9.00 -1.68 -19.93
C ALA A 83 -9.55 -1.83 -21.37
N VAL A 84 -9.75 -0.74 -22.12
CA VAL A 84 -10.43 -0.75 -23.43
C VAL A 84 -9.74 -1.65 -24.48
N GLY A 85 -8.42 -1.90 -24.35
CA GLY A 85 -7.69 -2.85 -25.20
C GLY A 85 -7.53 -4.27 -24.64
N GLN A 86 -7.78 -4.47 -23.35
CA GLN A 86 -7.53 -5.72 -22.59
C GLN A 86 -8.82 -6.34 -22.02
N ASP A 87 -9.97 -5.68 -22.20
CA ASP A 87 -11.31 -6.05 -21.71
C ASP A 87 -11.78 -7.42 -22.19
N ASN A 88 -11.16 -7.99 -23.23
CA ASN A 88 -11.52 -9.30 -23.76
C ASN A 88 -11.35 -10.45 -22.75
N PHE A 89 -10.52 -10.28 -21.70
CA PHE A 89 -10.23 -11.36 -20.73
C PHE A 89 -11.15 -11.36 -19.51
N ILE A 90 -11.78 -10.22 -19.19
CA ILE A 90 -12.60 -10.07 -17.98
C ILE A 90 -14.03 -9.63 -18.32
N ALA A 91 -14.21 -8.90 -19.44
CA ALA A 91 -15.49 -8.55 -20.06
C ALA A 91 -16.57 -8.16 -19.05
N LEU A 92 -16.30 -7.13 -18.23
CA LEU A 92 -17.25 -6.62 -17.24
C LEU A 92 -17.63 -5.16 -17.52
N SER A 93 -18.89 -4.82 -17.22
CA SER A 93 -19.32 -3.41 -17.24
C SER A 93 -18.68 -2.62 -16.09
N GLN A 94 -18.47 -1.32 -16.29
CA GLN A 94 -17.86 -0.44 -15.28
C GLN A 94 -18.52 -0.54 -13.88
N PRO A 95 -19.86 -0.57 -13.73
CA PRO A 95 -20.48 -0.74 -12.42
C PRO A 95 -20.15 -2.10 -11.78
N SER A 96 -19.96 -3.13 -12.59
CA SER A 96 -19.60 -4.47 -12.11
C SER A 96 -18.14 -4.51 -11.67
N VAL A 97 -17.23 -3.90 -12.42
CA VAL A 97 -15.82 -3.72 -12.01
C VAL A 97 -15.75 -2.95 -10.69
N SER A 98 -16.50 -1.86 -10.54
CA SER A 98 -16.54 -1.09 -9.30
C SER A 98 -16.99 -1.93 -8.08
N ARG A 99 -18.01 -2.78 -8.25
CA ARG A 99 -18.42 -3.73 -7.19
C ARG A 99 -17.34 -4.77 -6.89
N CYS A 100 -16.67 -5.29 -7.92
CA CYS A 100 -15.58 -6.26 -7.76
C CYS A 100 -14.39 -5.64 -6.98
N ILE A 101 -13.98 -4.42 -7.34
CA ILE A 101 -12.94 -3.67 -6.63
C ILE A 101 -13.32 -3.53 -5.16
N LYS A 102 -14.55 -3.10 -4.88
CA LYS A 102 -15.00 -2.87 -3.50
C LYS A 102 -14.96 -4.16 -2.67
N ILE A 103 -15.57 -5.25 -3.16
CA ILE A 103 -15.59 -6.51 -2.39
C ILE A 103 -14.21 -7.11 -2.22
N THR A 104 -13.36 -7.08 -3.26
CA THR A 104 -12.00 -7.62 -3.16
C THR A 104 -11.14 -6.79 -2.22
N ALA A 105 -11.23 -5.46 -2.26
CA ALA A 105 -10.51 -4.59 -1.32
C ALA A 105 -10.93 -4.84 0.13
N ASP A 106 -12.24 -4.96 0.39
CA ASP A 106 -12.76 -5.24 1.73
C ASP A 106 -12.24 -6.59 2.24
N LEU A 107 -12.24 -7.63 1.41
CA LEU A 107 -11.71 -8.95 1.76
C LEU A 107 -10.21 -8.96 1.99
N ILE A 108 -9.43 -8.22 1.20
CA ILE A 108 -7.99 -8.06 1.42
C ILE A 108 -7.74 -7.44 2.80
N VAL A 109 -8.48 -6.38 3.14
CA VAL A 109 -8.34 -5.69 4.43
C VAL A 109 -8.75 -6.61 5.59
N GLU A 110 -9.85 -7.36 5.44
CA GLU A 110 -10.41 -8.19 6.50
C GLU A 110 -9.63 -9.50 6.72
N LYS A 111 -9.17 -10.16 5.64
CA LYS A 111 -8.61 -11.52 5.70
C LYS A 111 -7.10 -11.58 5.50
N LEU A 112 -6.55 -10.73 4.63
CA LEU A 112 -5.15 -10.82 4.21
C LEU A 112 -4.24 -9.91 5.05
N LEU A 113 -4.58 -8.63 5.18
CA LEU A 113 -3.75 -7.64 5.87
C LEU A 113 -3.36 -8.03 7.31
N PRO A 114 -4.24 -8.62 8.15
CA PRO A 114 -3.86 -9.05 9.50
C PRO A 114 -2.74 -10.10 9.54
N ASN A 115 -2.58 -10.86 8.46
CA ASN A 115 -1.55 -11.88 8.32
C ASN A 115 -0.27 -11.34 7.70
N CYS A 116 -0.38 -10.37 6.79
CA CYS A 116 0.74 -9.82 6.02
C CYS A 116 1.45 -8.64 6.70
N ILE A 117 0.71 -7.74 7.38
CA ILE A 117 1.28 -6.56 8.03
C ILE A 117 1.33 -6.80 9.54
N LYS A 118 2.47 -7.27 10.02
CA LYS A 118 2.71 -7.57 11.44
C LYS A 118 3.91 -6.80 11.95
N PHE A 119 3.68 -6.00 12.98
CA PHE A 119 4.75 -5.35 13.71
C PHE A 119 5.43 -6.36 14.65
N PRO A 120 6.76 -6.34 14.84
CA PRO A 120 7.44 -7.24 15.79
C PRO A 120 6.97 -6.94 17.23
N MET A 121 6.27 -7.90 17.83
CA MET A 121 5.69 -7.74 19.18
C MET A 121 6.36 -8.65 20.21
N THR A 122 6.82 -9.83 19.79
CA THR A 122 7.51 -10.79 20.66
C THR A 122 9.00 -10.45 20.76
N GLU A 123 9.66 -10.85 21.84
CA GLU A 123 11.10 -10.63 22.01
C GLU A 123 11.93 -11.29 20.91
N SER A 124 11.49 -12.44 20.39
CA SER A 124 12.15 -13.11 19.26
C SER A 124 12.05 -12.28 17.98
N GLU A 125 10.86 -11.78 17.64
CA GLU A 125 10.66 -10.95 16.44
C GLU A 125 11.42 -9.62 16.55
N LYS A 126 11.41 -9.00 17.74
CA LYS A 126 12.18 -7.78 18.02
C LYS A 126 13.67 -8.04 17.81
N LEU A 127 14.21 -9.14 18.34
CA LEU A 127 15.62 -9.48 18.20
C LEU A 127 16.01 -9.68 16.73
N ILE A 128 15.16 -10.35 15.95
CA ILE A 128 15.36 -10.50 14.50
C ILE A 128 15.41 -9.11 13.83
N ALA A 129 14.42 -8.25 14.07
CA ALA A 129 14.38 -6.91 13.48
C ALA A 129 15.64 -6.08 13.84
N MET A 130 16.04 -6.07 15.11
CA MET A 130 17.24 -5.36 15.57
C MET A 130 18.52 -5.91 14.92
N THR A 131 18.61 -7.23 14.75
CA THR A 131 19.75 -7.88 14.09
C THR A 131 19.80 -7.49 12.61
N GLU A 132 18.67 -7.52 11.91
CA GLU A 132 18.61 -7.13 10.49
C GLU A 132 19.03 -5.67 10.28
N PHE A 133 18.56 -4.74 11.12
CA PHE A 133 18.99 -3.33 11.03
C PHE A 133 20.48 -3.14 11.37
N GLN A 134 21.01 -3.90 12.34
CA GLN A 134 22.43 -3.88 12.67
C GLN A 134 23.29 -4.42 11.53
N GLU A 135 22.89 -5.50 10.88
CA GLU A 135 23.67 -6.13 9.81
C GLU A 135 23.62 -5.34 8.51
N LEU A 136 22.43 -4.83 8.13
CA LEU A 136 22.22 -4.16 6.85
C LEU A 136 22.61 -2.68 6.88
N PHE A 137 22.40 -2.00 8.01
CA PHE A 137 22.57 -0.55 8.10
C PHE A 137 23.44 -0.10 9.27
N ASN A 138 24.02 -1.05 10.01
CA ASN A 138 24.78 -0.77 11.23
C ASN A 138 23.95 0.00 12.28
N MET A 139 22.63 -0.16 12.31
CA MET A 139 21.70 0.56 13.21
C MET A 139 21.16 -0.36 14.33
N PRO A 140 21.86 -0.48 15.47
CA PRO A 140 21.43 -1.38 16.53
C PRO A 140 20.09 -0.95 17.13
N ASN A 141 19.41 -1.87 17.80
CA ASN A 141 18.19 -1.59 18.58
C ASN A 141 17.01 -1.01 17.79
N THR A 142 17.08 -1.05 16.46
CA THR A 142 16.06 -0.51 15.56
C THR A 142 15.03 -1.59 15.23
N LEU A 143 13.75 -1.28 15.40
CA LEU A 143 12.65 -2.21 15.09
C LEU A 143 11.96 -1.93 13.75
N GLY A 144 12.20 -0.75 13.17
CA GLY A 144 11.59 -0.32 11.92
C GLY A 144 11.91 1.14 11.60
N ALA A 145 11.60 1.54 10.37
CA ALA A 145 11.63 2.93 9.93
C ALA A 145 10.20 3.39 9.65
N VAL A 146 9.79 4.55 10.20
CA VAL A 146 8.47 5.15 10.03
C VAL A 146 8.54 6.36 9.13
N ASP A 147 7.64 6.44 8.15
CA ASP A 147 7.50 7.62 7.31
C ASP A 147 6.03 7.88 6.90
N GLY A 148 5.73 9.11 6.52
CA GLY A 148 4.44 9.55 5.98
C GLY A 148 4.43 9.57 4.46
N THR A 149 3.51 8.84 3.84
CA THR A 149 3.34 8.75 2.40
C THR A 149 1.99 9.31 1.96
N HIS A 150 1.98 10.19 0.96
CA HIS A 150 0.76 10.77 0.41
C HIS A 150 0.16 9.91 -0.72
N ILE A 151 -0.98 9.28 -0.45
CA ILE A 151 -1.76 8.56 -1.45
C ILE A 151 -2.72 9.53 -2.14
N SER A 152 -2.47 9.82 -3.41
CA SER A 152 -3.27 10.73 -4.22
C SER A 152 -4.73 10.30 -4.33
N ILE A 153 -5.65 11.26 -4.19
CA ILE A 153 -7.08 11.05 -4.35
C ILE A 153 -7.70 12.08 -5.29
N ALA A 154 -8.85 11.75 -5.87
CA ALA A 154 -9.67 12.75 -6.54
C ALA A 154 -10.08 13.84 -5.55
N LYS A 155 -10.14 15.09 -6.03
CA LYS A 155 -10.56 16.25 -5.23
C LYS A 155 -11.90 15.96 -4.52
N PRO A 156 -11.92 15.92 -3.18
CA PRO A 156 -13.17 15.76 -2.44
C PRO A 156 -14.03 17.02 -2.57
N SER A 157 -15.33 16.88 -2.29
CA SER A 157 -16.23 18.03 -2.23
C SER A 157 -15.76 19.01 -1.14
N ILE A 158 -15.66 20.29 -1.49
CA ILE A 158 -15.28 21.35 -0.55
C ILE A 158 -16.31 21.46 0.58
N ASN A 159 -17.59 21.21 0.29
CA ASN A 159 -18.70 21.38 1.22
C ASN A 159 -19.09 20.07 1.95
N HIS A 160 -18.21 19.05 1.97
CA HIS A 160 -18.50 17.82 2.68
C HIS A 160 -18.57 18.09 4.20
N PRO A 161 -19.66 17.69 4.90
CA PRO A 161 -19.93 18.13 6.28
C PRO A 161 -18.89 17.68 7.31
N THR A 162 -18.24 16.53 7.08
CA THR A 162 -17.28 15.93 8.01
C THR A 162 -15.88 15.75 7.44
N ALA A 163 -15.70 16.03 6.15
CA ALA A 163 -14.44 15.76 5.42
C ALA A 163 -14.25 16.79 4.30
N PRO A 164 -14.28 18.10 4.61
CA PRO A 164 -14.20 19.14 3.60
C PRO A 164 -12.88 19.04 2.83
N GLY A 165 -12.94 19.22 1.51
CA GLY A 165 -11.83 18.90 0.61
C GLY A 165 -10.51 19.62 0.91
N ASN A 166 -10.53 20.78 1.58
CA ASN A 166 -9.31 21.48 2.00
C ASN A 166 -8.45 20.69 2.99
N LEU A 167 -9.03 19.80 3.79
CA LEU A 167 -8.26 18.92 4.69
C LEU A 167 -7.40 17.91 3.92
N PHE A 168 -7.78 17.58 2.69
CA PHE A 168 -7.05 16.61 1.89
C PHE A 168 -5.98 17.27 1.02
N TYR A 169 -5.94 18.60 0.94
CA TYR A 169 -4.96 19.31 0.14
C TYR A 169 -3.62 19.39 0.86
N ASN A 170 -2.58 18.77 0.29
CA ASN A 170 -1.27 18.64 0.93
C ASN A 170 -0.30 19.79 0.54
N ARG A 171 0.84 19.82 1.23
CA ARG A 171 1.94 20.79 0.97
C ARG A 171 2.57 20.66 -0.43
N LYS A 172 2.39 19.51 -1.10
CA LYS A 172 2.88 19.23 -2.45
C LYS A 172 1.91 19.68 -3.55
N GLY A 173 0.77 20.29 -3.18
CA GLY A 173 -0.15 20.91 -4.12
C GLY A 173 -1.21 19.97 -4.72
N PHE A 174 -1.43 18.79 -4.14
CA PHE A 174 -2.45 17.84 -4.60
C PHE A 174 -3.32 17.30 -3.45
N TYR A 175 -4.47 16.70 -3.79
CA TYR A 175 -5.36 16.08 -2.81
C TYR A 175 -4.88 14.66 -2.49
N SER A 176 -4.74 14.33 -1.21
CA SER A 176 -4.23 13.03 -0.77
C SER A 176 -4.78 12.59 0.59
N ILE A 177 -4.61 11.31 0.87
CA ILE A 177 -4.63 10.73 2.22
C ILE A 177 -3.15 10.62 2.65
N ASN A 178 -2.80 11.15 3.81
CA ASN A 178 -1.49 10.92 4.41
C ASN A 178 -1.52 9.59 5.18
N CYS A 179 -0.73 8.64 4.72
CA CYS A 179 -0.62 7.30 5.26
C CYS A 179 0.72 7.15 5.98
N GLN A 180 0.69 6.90 7.28
CA GLN A 180 1.91 6.53 8.00
C GLN A 180 2.19 5.04 7.79
N ILE A 181 3.43 4.74 7.41
CA ILE A 181 3.89 3.39 7.11
C ILE A 181 5.12 3.11 7.97
N VAL A 182 5.23 1.88 8.47
CA VAL A 182 6.45 1.38 9.12
C VAL A 182 7.00 0.22 8.30
N CYS A 183 8.28 0.31 7.97
CA CYS A 183 8.99 -0.68 7.18
C CYS A 183 10.06 -1.41 8.03
N SER A 184 10.26 -2.69 7.76
CA SER A 184 11.39 -3.46 8.28
C SER A 184 12.68 -3.10 7.55
N ALA A 185 13.82 -3.61 8.04
CA ALA A 185 15.12 -3.43 7.39
C ALA A 185 15.15 -3.95 5.94
N LYS A 186 14.30 -4.93 5.62
CA LYS A 186 14.18 -5.53 4.28
C LYS A 186 13.12 -4.86 3.40
N GLY A 187 12.58 -3.71 3.81
CA GLY A 187 11.57 -2.97 3.03
C GLY A 187 10.15 -3.53 3.11
N LYS A 188 9.90 -4.53 3.98
CA LYS A 188 8.54 -5.06 4.21
C LYS A 188 7.71 -4.09 5.04
N ILE A 189 6.47 -3.84 4.65
CA ILE A 189 5.52 -3.05 5.41
C ILE A 189 5.06 -3.87 6.63
N ILE A 190 5.42 -3.39 7.82
CA ILE A 190 5.13 -4.01 9.12
C ILE A 190 4.18 -3.16 9.98
N GLY A 191 3.84 -1.96 9.53
CA GLY A 191 2.82 -1.11 10.16
C GLY A 191 2.18 -0.16 9.15
N LEU A 192 0.88 0.09 9.30
CA LEU A 192 0.10 0.90 8.37
C LEU A 192 -0.97 1.71 9.11
N ASN A 193 -1.08 3.00 8.80
CA ASN A 193 -2.11 3.90 9.33
C ASN A 193 -2.58 4.89 8.25
N PRO A 194 -3.62 4.55 7.46
CA PRO A 194 -4.07 5.32 6.30
C PRO A 194 -5.20 6.32 6.63
N ASN A 195 -5.31 6.77 7.88
CA ASN A 195 -6.53 7.42 8.38
C ASN A 195 -6.50 8.96 8.38
N PHE A 196 -5.48 9.59 7.78
CA PHE A 196 -5.27 11.02 7.93
C PHE A 196 -5.45 11.79 6.63
N PRO A 197 -6.13 12.95 6.66
CA PRO A 197 -6.19 13.84 5.51
C PRO A 197 -4.80 14.35 5.10
N GLY A 198 -4.59 14.60 3.81
CA GLY A 198 -3.32 15.03 3.23
C GLY A 198 -2.74 16.33 3.78
N SER A 199 -3.51 17.18 4.44
CA SER A 199 -2.98 18.37 5.13
C SER A 199 -2.36 18.06 6.50
N THR A 200 -2.46 16.82 6.99
CA THR A 200 -2.01 16.42 8.32
C THR A 200 -0.50 16.20 8.34
N HIS A 201 0.20 16.82 9.30
CA HIS A 201 1.63 16.63 9.51
C HIS A 201 1.96 15.26 10.13
N ASP A 202 3.10 14.68 9.75
CA ASP A 202 3.54 13.35 10.20
C ASP A 202 3.70 13.27 11.73
N ALA A 203 4.22 14.32 12.37
CA ALA A 203 4.23 14.42 13.84
C ALA A 203 2.84 14.35 14.49
N ALA A 204 1.78 14.83 13.83
CA ALA A 204 0.41 14.73 14.35
C ALA A 204 -0.12 13.29 14.21
N ILE A 205 0.18 12.64 13.07
CA ILE A 205 -0.15 11.23 12.84
C ILE A 205 0.55 10.34 13.86
N TRP A 206 1.86 10.56 14.07
CA TRP A 206 2.65 9.85 15.07
C TRP A 206 2.05 9.93 16.48
N ARG A 207 1.66 11.14 16.92
CA ARG A 207 1.06 11.34 18.25
C ARG A 207 -0.23 10.54 18.44
N ALA A 208 -1.01 10.34 17.39
CA ALA A 208 -2.26 9.58 17.41
C ALA A 208 -2.07 8.09 17.08
N SER A 209 -0.86 7.67 16.70
CA SER A 209 -0.60 6.31 16.22
C SER A 209 -0.59 5.30 17.37
N THR A 210 -1.15 4.12 17.11
CA THR A 210 -1.13 2.98 18.05
C THR A 210 0.29 2.52 18.35
N ILE A 211 1.19 2.60 17.37
CA ILE A 211 2.59 2.21 17.52
C ILE A 211 3.34 3.14 18.49
N ASN A 212 3.13 4.45 18.42
CA ASN A 212 3.70 5.38 19.39
C ASN A 212 3.17 5.09 20.81
N HIS A 213 1.88 4.80 20.96
CA HIS A 213 1.30 4.42 22.24
C HIS A 213 1.90 3.13 22.80
N PHE A 214 2.13 2.13 21.95
CA PHE A 214 2.82 0.88 22.29
C PHE A 214 4.22 1.15 22.83
N PHE A 215 5.06 1.85 22.07
CA PHE A 215 6.42 2.18 22.49
C PHE A 215 6.46 3.01 23.79
N LYS A 216 5.59 4.01 23.91
CA LYS A 216 5.47 4.81 25.12
C LYS A 216 5.11 3.95 26.33
N SER A 217 4.17 3.00 26.18
CA SER A 217 3.79 2.11 27.28
C SER A 217 4.95 1.19 27.69
N ASN A 218 5.67 0.62 26.73
CA ASN A 218 6.81 -0.25 27.01
C ASN A 218 7.93 0.52 27.72
N PHE A 219 8.20 1.74 27.25
CA PHE A 219 9.16 2.62 27.91
C PHE A 219 8.76 2.93 29.35
N LEU A 220 7.48 3.22 29.62
CA LEU A 220 7.03 3.44 30.99
C LEU A 220 7.11 2.18 31.87
N SER A 221 7.00 0.99 31.27
CA SER A 221 7.14 -0.31 31.94
C SER A 221 8.59 -0.76 32.15
N GLY A 222 9.58 0.01 31.68
CA GLY A 222 11.01 -0.28 31.89
C GLY A 222 11.74 -0.88 30.69
N GLU A 223 11.04 -1.15 29.57
CA GLU A 223 11.68 -1.56 28.32
C GLU A 223 12.53 -0.39 27.76
N ARG A 224 13.78 -0.66 27.40
CA ARG A 224 14.76 0.34 26.93
C ARG A 224 15.51 -0.21 25.72
N ASN A 225 16.24 0.68 25.04
CA ASN A 225 17.09 0.31 23.91
C ASN A 225 16.32 -0.34 22.77
N GLN A 226 15.16 0.22 22.43
CA GLN A 226 14.34 -0.17 21.28
C GLN A 226 13.70 1.08 20.72
N TRP A 227 13.81 1.31 19.41
CA TRP A 227 13.28 2.51 18.77
C TRP A 227 12.90 2.27 17.30
N LEU A 228 12.12 3.20 16.77
CA LEU A 228 11.98 3.39 15.33
C LEU A 228 12.92 4.49 14.83
N LEU A 229 13.27 4.45 13.56
CA LEU A 229 13.85 5.58 12.83
C LEU A 229 12.70 6.38 12.19
N GLY A 230 12.80 7.70 12.19
CA GLY A 230 11.85 8.57 11.49
C GLY A 230 12.53 9.77 10.86
N ASP A 231 11.85 10.39 9.90
CA ASP A 231 12.34 11.59 9.21
C ASP A 231 12.29 12.84 10.12
N LYS A 232 12.74 13.98 9.58
CA LYS A 232 12.73 15.29 10.27
C LYS A 232 11.32 15.81 10.59
N GLY A 233 10.29 15.26 9.96
CA GLY A 233 8.88 15.56 10.21
C GLY A 233 8.36 14.96 11.51
N TYR A 234 9.09 14.01 12.11
CA TYR A 234 8.76 13.35 13.37
C TYR A 234 9.47 13.96 14.60
N PRO A 235 8.87 13.86 15.80
CA PRO A 235 9.51 14.34 17.03
C PRO A 235 10.59 13.38 17.53
N LEU A 236 11.73 13.90 17.99
CA LEU A 236 12.73 13.07 18.67
C LEU A 236 12.19 12.58 20.04
N GLN A 237 12.23 11.27 20.28
CA GLN A 237 11.77 10.63 21.52
C GLN A 237 12.67 9.44 21.91
N PRO A 238 12.63 8.94 23.16
CA PRO A 238 13.45 7.80 23.57
C PRO A 238 13.23 6.51 22.77
N TRP A 239 12.12 6.40 22.04
CA TRP A 239 11.72 5.27 21.20
C TRP A 239 11.52 5.66 19.72
N LEU A 240 11.91 6.88 19.34
CA LEU A 240 11.84 7.37 17.97
C LEU A 240 13.03 8.29 17.70
N MET A 241 13.97 7.79 16.91
CA MET A 241 15.18 8.49 16.54
C MET A 241 14.94 9.26 15.24
N THR A 242 15.15 10.57 15.30
CA THR A 242 15.03 11.47 14.15
C THR A 242 16.25 12.37 14.05
N PRO A 243 16.62 12.82 12.85
CA PRO A 243 17.72 13.74 12.67
C PRO A 243 17.57 15.02 13.51
N LEU A 244 18.66 15.47 14.13
CA LEU A 244 18.68 16.73 14.87
C LEU A 244 18.60 17.90 13.89
N MET A 245 17.62 18.79 14.07
CA MET A 245 17.43 19.93 13.14
C MET A 245 18.57 20.95 13.16
N ALA A 246 19.30 21.07 14.28
CA ALA A 246 20.38 22.04 14.44
C ALA A 246 21.52 21.46 15.29
N PRO A 247 22.37 20.58 14.71
CA PRO A 247 23.46 19.96 15.44
C PRO A 247 24.57 20.99 15.74
N THR A 248 24.76 21.31 17.01
CA THR A 248 25.73 22.28 17.50
C THR A 248 27.07 21.64 17.87
N THR A 249 27.05 20.40 18.38
CA THR A 249 28.25 19.67 18.79
C THR A 249 28.76 18.72 17.71
N GLU A 250 30.01 18.29 17.84
CA GLU A 250 30.59 17.27 16.95
C GLU A 250 29.88 15.91 17.09
N ALA A 251 29.46 15.55 18.31
CA ALA A 251 28.67 14.36 18.56
C ALA A 251 27.29 14.42 17.87
N GLU A 252 26.62 15.57 17.90
CA GLU A 252 25.33 15.77 17.20
C GLU A 252 25.49 15.72 15.68
N ARG A 253 26.59 16.26 15.14
CA ARG A 253 26.90 16.13 13.71
C ARG A 253 27.24 14.70 13.33
N ALA A 254 28.01 13.98 14.16
CA ALA A 254 28.30 12.57 13.93
C ALA A 254 27.04 11.71 13.98
N TYR A 255 26.14 11.99 14.94
CA TYR A 255 24.81 11.37 15.03
C TYR A 255 24.00 11.60 13.75
N ASN A 256 23.90 12.85 13.31
CA ASN A 256 23.19 13.17 12.07
C ASN A 256 23.84 12.50 10.86
N ASN A 257 25.17 12.57 10.70
CA ASN A 257 25.86 11.93 9.58
C ASN A 257 25.65 10.41 9.57
N TYR A 258 25.57 9.79 10.74
CA TYR A 258 25.26 8.37 10.85
C TYR A 258 23.80 8.07 10.52
N ALA A 259 22.86 8.93 10.96
CA ALA A 259 21.42 8.80 10.69
C ALA A 259 20.97 9.28 9.29
N LEU A 260 21.78 10.09 8.60
CA LEU A 260 21.47 10.79 7.34
C LEU A 260 22.48 10.53 6.21
N ASN A 261 23.48 9.65 6.39
CA ASN A 261 24.48 9.41 5.36
C ASN A 261 23.79 9.09 4.02
N ASP A 262 24.22 9.70 2.91
CA ASP A 262 23.53 9.55 1.61
C ASP A 262 23.53 8.10 1.10
N ASP A 263 24.48 7.26 1.53
CA ASP A 263 24.47 5.79 1.28
C ASP A 263 23.45 5.03 2.17
N ASN A 264 22.92 5.68 3.21
CA ASN A 264 21.94 5.17 4.19
C ASN A 264 20.65 6.03 4.18
N HIS A 265 20.38 6.79 3.13
CA HIS A 265 19.27 7.74 3.11
C HIS A 265 17.93 7.01 3.30
N TYR A 266 17.35 7.12 4.51
CA TYR A 266 16.01 6.65 4.82
C TYR A 266 14.94 7.62 4.31
N ASP A 267 15.07 8.13 3.08
CA ASP A 267 13.89 8.63 2.37
C ASP A 267 13.07 7.41 1.99
N VAL A 268 12.27 6.95 2.96
CA VAL A 268 11.17 6.02 2.73
C VAL A 268 10.03 6.82 2.12
N GLU A 269 10.32 7.62 1.08
CA GLU A 269 9.28 8.15 0.22
C GLU A 269 8.76 6.95 -0.56
N ILE A 270 7.72 6.29 -0.02
CA ILE A 270 7.10 5.12 -0.63
C ILE A 270 6.35 5.63 -1.86
N GLN A 271 7.06 5.66 -2.98
CA GLN A 271 6.49 6.06 -4.26
C GLN A 271 5.74 4.89 -4.93
N ASP A 272 6.11 3.64 -4.61
CA ASP A 272 5.43 2.44 -5.11
C ASP A 272 5.34 1.34 -4.03
N VAL A 273 4.19 0.68 -3.96
CA VAL A 273 3.93 -0.45 -3.04
C VAL A 273 3.71 -1.70 -3.89
N ASN A 274 4.57 -2.68 -3.73
CA ASN A 274 4.47 -3.95 -4.44
C ASN A 274 3.93 -5.04 -3.52
N ILE A 275 3.07 -5.89 -4.07
CA ILE A 275 2.74 -7.17 -3.44
C ILE A 275 3.74 -8.17 -3.99
N VAL A 276 4.60 -8.69 -3.12
CA VAL A 276 5.59 -9.72 -3.44
C VAL A 276 5.11 -11.03 -2.84
N VAL A 277 5.38 -12.14 -3.50
CA VAL A 277 5.08 -13.48 -2.97
C VAL A 277 6.38 -14.15 -2.59
N GLU A 278 6.50 -14.54 -1.32
CA GLU A 278 7.67 -15.29 -0.85
C GLU A 278 7.69 -16.67 -1.50
N GLU A 279 8.77 -17.00 -2.21
CA GLU A 279 8.85 -18.26 -2.98
C GLU A 279 8.81 -19.51 -2.09
N GLU A 280 9.29 -19.42 -0.85
CA GLU A 280 9.40 -20.58 0.06
C GLU A 280 8.05 -21.00 0.65
N ASN A 281 7.18 -20.04 1.01
CA ASN A 281 5.92 -20.30 1.71
C ASN A 281 4.66 -19.84 0.95
N GLN A 282 4.83 -19.17 -0.20
CA GLN A 282 3.76 -18.49 -0.94
C GLN A 282 2.99 -17.42 -0.15
N ASP A 283 3.60 -16.88 0.90
CA ASP A 283 3.02 -15.80 1.68
C ASP A 283 3.07 -14.48 0.90
N PHE A 284 1.99 -13.69 1.00
CA PHE A 284 1.96 -12.34 0.46
C PHE A 284 2.71 -11.38 1.39
N LEU A 285 3.69 -10.71 0.84
CA LEU A 285 4.38 -9.59 1.45
C LEU A 285 3.99 -8.31 0.75
N ILE A 286 3.94 -7.23 1.51
CA ILE A 286 3.77 -5.90 0.96
C ILE A 286 5.10 -5.19 1.16
N GLU A 287 5.75 -4.83 0.06
CA GLU A 287 7.04 -4.16 0.07
C GLU A 287 6.90 -2.73 -0.43
N ALA A 288 7.59 -1.81 0.24
CA ALA A 288 7.80 -0.47 -0.27
C ALA A 288 9.05 -0.47 -1.15
N ARG A 289 8.96 0.08 -2.38
CA ARG A 289 10.15 0.36 -3.19
C ARG A 289 10.50 1.85 -3.15
N GLN A 290 11.78 2.12 -2.98
CA GLN A 290 12.40 3.38 -3.42
C GLN A 290 12.72 3.23 -4.91
N ILE A 291 12.25 4.16 -5.75
CA ILE A 291 12.62 4.16 -7.18
C ILE A 291 14.06 4.71 -7.28
N PRO A 292 14.99 4.06 -8.02
CA PRO A 292 16.29 4.64 -8.29
C PRO A 292 16.13 6.04 -8.93
N GLU A 293 16.89 7.03 -8.46
CA GLU A 293 16.80 8.43 -8.94
C GLU A 293 16.88 8.55 -10.48
N GLU A 294 17.52 7.59 -11.15
CA GLU A 294 17.68 7.51 -12.60
C GLU A 294 16.34 7.46 -13.38
N LEU A 295 15.23 7.01 -12.76
CA LEU A 295 13.91 6.93 -13.40
C LEU A 295 13.04 8.19 -13.19
N ILE A 296 13.43 9.11 -12.29
CA ILE A 296 12.68 10.35 -12.01
C ILE A 296 12.87 11.39 -13.14
N GLN A 297 13.92 11.28 -13.95
CA GLN A 297 14.19 12.25 -15.01
C GLN A 297 13.34 12.10 -16.28
N THR A 298 12.54 11.05 -16.44
CA THR A 298 11.93 10.82 -17.76
C THR A 298 10.57 11.44 -18.03
N HIS A 299 9.59 11.57 -17.13
CA HIS A 299 8.22 11.90 -17.58
C HIS A 299 7.49 12.94 -16.71
N PHE A 300 7.92 14.21 -16.79
CA PHE A 300 7.03 15.37 -16.71
C PHE A 300 7.55 16.48 -17.63
N ASN A 301 7.23 16.35 -18.91
CA ASN A 301 7.12 17.49 -19.82
C ASN A 301 5.65 17.57 -20.26
N TYR A 302 5.08 18.77 -20.07
CA TYR A 302 3.75 19.28 -20.40
C TYR A 302 2.64 19.10 -19.36
#